data_AF-A0A7C2SQK6-F1
#
_entry.id   AF-A0A7C2SQK6-F1
#
_cell.length_a   1.000
_cell.length_b   1.000
_cell.length_c   1.000
_cell.angle_alpha   90.00
_cell.angle_beta   90.00
_cell.angle_gamma   90.00
#
_symmetry.space_group_name_H-M   'P 1'
#
loop_
_entity.id
_entity.type
_entity.pdbx_description
1 polymer ?
#
loop_
_entity_poly.entity_id
_entity_poly.type
_entity_poly.pdbx_seq_one_letter_code
_entity_poly.pdbx_strand_id
1 'polypeptide(L)'
;MIKSYLLKTSEGLKEYGKVPAEFKELFSILMENRIKNAVIFFNSDALYFENDTITGLVEVDRKHVGAAKFLLRKLTRGTRKVDLSSVEEAFELAEKLEKADLDEIVKFLR
;
A
#
# COMPACT_ATOMS: atom_id res chain seq x y z
N MET A 1 7.88 -5.41 8.18
CA MET A 1 8.22 -4.03 7.74
C MET A 1 8.42 -4.06 6.22
N ILE A 2 8.16 -2.97 5.48
CA ILE A 2 8.36 -2.96 4.01
C ILE A 2 9.85 -3.06 3.70
N LYS A 3 10.24 -3.96 2.80
CA LYS A 3 11.64 -4.11 2.34
C LYS A 3 11.92 -3.25 1.12
N SER A 4 11.04 -3.32 0.13
CA SER A 4 11.10 -2.53 -1.10
C SER A 4 9.70 -2.31 -1.67
N TYR A 5 9.56 -1.31 -2.55
CA TYR A 5 8.32 -1.13 -3.30
C TYR A 5 8.52 -0.48 -4.67
N LEU A 6 7.57 -0.73 -5.56
CA LEU A 6 7.30 -0.01 -6.80
C LEU A 6 5.91 0.61 -6.69
N LEU A 7 5.78 1.92 -6.91
CA LEU A 7 4.51 2.62 -6.84
C LEU A 7 4.33 3.47 -8.10
N LYS A 8 3.27 3.22 -8.86
CA LYS A 8 2.93 4.05 -10.03
C LYS A 8 2.17 5.29 -9.56
N THR A 9 2.75 6.45 -9.81
CA THR A 9 2.14 7.77 -9.58
C THR A 9 1.89 8.48 -10.91
N SER A 10 1.28 9.66 -10.86
CA SER A 10 1.11 10.55 -12.02
C SER A 10 2.44 11.02 -12.62
N GLU A 11 3.50 11.07 -11.80
CA GLU A 11 4.84 11.52 -12.19
C GLU A 11 5.71 10.37 -12.76
N GLY A 12 5.24 9.12 -12.67
CA GLY A 12 5.97 7.93 -13.12
C GLY A 12 6.03 6.83 -12.07
N LEU A 13 7.01 5.94 -12.19
CA LEU A 13 7.22 4.83 -11.24
C LEU A 13 8.18 5.27 -10.13
N LYS A 14 7.67 5.35 -8.89
CA LYS A 14 8.49 5.61 -7.70
C LYS A 14 8.98 4.30 -7.10
N GLU A 15 10.25 4.28 -6.71
CA GLU A 15 10.91 3.10 -6.16
C GLU A 15 11.44 3.42 -4.75
N TYR A 16 11.50 2.40 -3.90
CA TYR A 16 12.10 2.50 -2.57
C TYR A 16 12.77 1.20 -2.19
N GLY A 17 13.88 1.32 -1.46
CA GLY A 17 14.73 0.19 -1.10
C GLY A 17 15.50 -0.35 -2.31
N LYS A 18 16.04 -1.56 -2.16
CA LYS A 18 16.78 -2.24 -3.22
C LYS A 18 15.80 -3.08 -4.04
N VAL A 19 15.21 -2.50 -5.08
CA VAL A 19 14.26 -3.19 -5.96
C VAL A 19 15.04 -4.00 -7.02
N PRO A 20 14.91 -5.34 -7.05
CA PRO A 20 15.49 -6.18 -8.11
C PRO A 20 14.88 -5.87 -9.49
N ALA A 21 15.64 -6.12 -10.56
CA ALA A 21 15.15 -5.88 -11.93
C ALA A 21 13.93 -6.74 -12.27
N GLU A 22 13.91 -7.97 -11.74
CA GLU A 22 12.86 -8.96 -11.87
C GLU A 22 11.52 -8.45 -11.32
N PHE A 23 11.55 -7.57 -10.30
CA PHE A 23 10.32 -7.01 -9.75
C PHE A 23 9.70 -5.98 -10.71
N LYS A 24 10.52 -5.25 -11.47
CA LYS A 24 10.03 -4.31 -12.49
C LYS A 24 9.43 -5.06 -13.67
N GLU A 25 10.09 -6.14 -14.11
CA GLU A 25 9.56 -7.01 -15.16
C GLU A 25 8.24 -7.64 -14.74
N LEU A 26 8.20 -8.23 -13.54
CA LEU A 26 6.98 -8.79 -12.95
C LEU A 26 5.86 -7.74 -12.85
N PHE A 27 6.18 -6.52 -12.42
CA PHE A 27 5.22 -5.43 -12.35
C PHE A 27 4.61 -5.12 -13.72
N SER A 28 5.43 -5.03 -14.76
CA SER A 28 4.96 -4.83 -16.14
C SER A 28 4.07 -5.98 -16.61
N ILE A 29 4.48 -7.24 -16.38
CA ILE A 29 3.68 -8.42 -16.74
C ILE A 29 2.31 -8.40 -16.07
N LEU A 30 2.26 -8.13 -14.76
CA LEU A 30 1.00 -8.08 -14.01
C LEU A 30 0.08 -6.94 -14.50
N MET A 31 0.66 -5.81 -14.87
CA MET A 31 -0.04 -4.66 -15.45
C MET A 31 -0.61 -4.98 -16.84
N GLU A 32 0.21 -5.53 -17.73
CA GLU A 32 -0.16 -5.89 -19.10
C GLU A 32 -1.30 -6.91 -19.12
N ASN A 33 -1.27 -7.87 -18.20
CA ASN A 33 -2.31 -8.88 -18.02
C ASN A 33 -3.53 -8.38 -17.24
N ARG A 34 -3.59 -7.10 -16.86
CA ARG A 34 -4.69 -6.48 -16.12
C ARG A 34 -5.05 -7.24 -14.83
N ILE A 35 -4.05 -7.81 -14.16
CA ILE A 35 -4.25 -8.44 -12.85
C ILE A 35 -4.68 -7.35 -11.88
N LYS A 36 -5.75 -7.60 -11.10
CA LYS A 36 -6.24 -6.60 -10.12
C LYS A 36 -5.43 -6.64 -8.83
N ASN A 37 -5.13 -7.84 -8.36
CA ASN A 37 -4.32 -8.07 -7.18
C ASN A 37 -3.58 -9.40 -7.31
N ALA A 38 -2.41 -9.49 -6.68
CA ALA A 38 -1.68 -10.74 -6.58
C ALA A 38 -0.87 -10.76 -5.28
N VAL A 39 -0.74 -11.96 -4.72
CA VAL A 39 0.20 -12.23 -3.63
C VAL A 39 1.14 -13.33 -4.12
N ILE A 40 2.42 -13.05 -4.13
CA ILE A 40 3.45 -13.98 -4.59
C ILE A 40 4.35 -14.28 -3.41
N PHE A 41 4.50 -15.57 -3.07
CA PHE A 41 5.34 -16.01 -1.96
C PHE A 41 6.64 -16.58 -2.46
N PHE A 42 7.76 -16.19 -1.86
CA PHE A 42 9.07 -16.77 -2.15
C PHE A 42 9.94 -16.78 -0.90
N ASN A 43 10.45 -17.96 -0.53
CA ASN A 43 11.26 -18.16 0.67
C ASN A 43 10.62 -17.53 1.92
N SER A 44 11.31 -16.56 2.53
CA SER A 44 10.88 -15.80 3.71
C SER A 44 9.99 -14.60 3.40
N ASP A 45 9.76 -14.29 2.13
CA ASP A 45 9.26 -13.00 1.66
C ASP A 45 7.96 -13.17 0.85
N ALA A 46 7.27 -12.05 0.68
CA ALA A 46 6.07 -11.96 -0.12
C ALA A 46 6.01 -10.64 -0.88
N LEU A 47 5.54 -10.70 -2.13
CA LEU A 47 5.10 -9.53 -2.88
C LEU A 47 3.61 -9.41 -2.84
N TYR A 48 3.14 -8.20 -2.59
CA TYR A 48 1.76 -7.81 -2.77
C TYR A 48 1.68 -6.83 -3.93
N PHE A 49 0.86 -7.16 -4.92
CA PHE A 49 0.51 -6.30 -6.04
C PHE A 49 -0.95 -5.87 -5.95
N GLU A 50 -1.22 -4.61 -6.25
CA GLU A 50 -2.58 -4.05 -6.45
C GLU A 50 -2.54 -3.17 -7.70
N ASN A 51 -3.59 -3.24 -8.51
CA ASN A 51 -3.83 -2.40 -9.69
C ASN A 51 -5.34 -2.13 -9.81
N ASP A 52 -5.88 -1.52 -8.76
CA ASP A 52 -7.28 -1.12 -8.67
C ASP A 52 -7.35 0.33 -8.19
N THR A 53 -7.50 0.55 -6.87
CA THR A 53 -7.46 1.89 -6.29
C THR A 53 -6.06 2.50 -6.36
N ILE A 54 -5.03 1.66 -6.23
CA ILE A 54 -3.63 2.02 -6.26
C ILE A 54 -2.93 1.01 -7.16
N THR A 55 -1.96 1.48 -7.93
CA THR A 55 -1.10 0.62 -8.73
C THR A 55 0.29 0.54 -8.09
N GLY A 56 0.61 -0.60 -7.48
CA GLY A 56 1.90 -0.77 -6.80
C GLY A 56 2.21 -2.20 -6.42
N LEU A 57 3.49 -2.46 -6.17
CA LEU A 57 4.06 -3.72 -5.73
C LEU A 57 4.90 -3.48 -4.49
N VAL A 58 4.63 -4.22 -3.41
CA VAL A 58 5.30 -4.07 -2.12
C VAL A 58 5.88 -5.39 -1.69
N GLU A 59 7.14 -5.37 -1.31
CA GLU A 59 7.85 -6.50 -0.72
C GLU A 59 7.84 -6.41 0.81
N VAL A 60 7.45 -7.51 1.45
CA VAL A 60 7.43 -7.67 2.90
C VAL A 60 7.92 -9.05 3.29
N ASP A 61 8.32 -9.22 4.55
CA ASP A 61 8.44 -10.58 5.11
C ASP A 61 7.09 -11.29 5.03
N ARG A 62 7.11 -12.59 4.76
CA ARG A 62 5.92 -13.44 4.65
C ARG A 62 5.00 -13.37 5.88
N LYS A 63 5.58 -13.24 7.08
CA LYS A 63 4.83 -13.05 8.35
C LYS A 63 4.00 -11.76 8.40
N HIS A 64 4.25 -10.82 7.50
CA HIS A 64 3.59 -9.52 7.43
C HIS A 64 2.72 -9.35 6.17
N VAL A 65 2.50 -10.41 5.38
CA VAL A 65 1.75 -10.33 4.12
C VAL A 65 0.33 -9.79 4.29
N GLY A 66 -0.35 -10.12 5.40
CA GLY A 66 -1.69 -9.59 5.72
C GLY A 66 -1.73 -8.07 5.90
N ALA A 67 -0.59 -7.44 6.23
CA ALA A 67 -0.47 -5.99 6.35
C ALA A 67 -0.03 -5.31 5.03
N ALA A 68 0.40 -6.06 4.01
CA ALA A 68 1.01 -5.49 2.81
C ALA A 68 0.08 -4.54 2.04
N LYS A 69 -1.21 -4.87 1.97
CA LYS A 69 -2.25 -4.01 1.40
C LYS A 69 -2.37 -2.67 2.13
N PHE A 70 -2.40 -2.69 3.46
CA PHE A 70 -2.47 -1.47 4.27
C PHE A 70 -1.21 -0.63 4.14
N LEU A 71 -0.05 -1.29 4.08
CA LEU A 71 1.24 -0.65 3.87
C LEU A 71 1.29 0.09 2.51
N LEU A 72 0.85 -0.53 1.42
CA LEU A 72 0.75 0.10 0.10
C LEU A 72 -0.18 1.32 0.10
N ARG A 73 -1.32 1.23 0.80
CA ARG A 73 -2.27 2.34 0.97
C ARG A 73 -1.71 3.49 1.81
N LYS A 74 -0.87 3.19 2.81
CA LYS A 74 -0.21 4.22 3.61
C LYS A 74 0.85 4.97 2.80
N LEU A 75 1.59 4.28 1.93
CA LEU A 75 2.60 4.89 1.05
C LEU A 75 1.99 5.93 0.08
N THR A 76 0.79 5.66 -0.42
CA THR A 76 0.07 6.59 -1.33
C THR A 76 -0.50 7.81 -0.62
N ARG A 77 -0.90 7.69 0.66
CA ARG A 77 -1.32 8.85 1.48
C ARG A 77 -0.19 9.84 1.75
N GLY A 78 1.06 9.38 1.79
CA GLY A 78 2.23 10.26 1.89
C GLY A 78 2.61 10.97 0.57
N THR A 79 2.13 10.46 -0.57
CA THR A 79 2.40 11.02 -1.91
C THR A 79 1.25 11.86 -2.45
N ARG A 80 0.02 11.69 -1.95
CA ARG A 80 -1.01 12.73 -2.05
C ARG A 80 -0.67 13.81 -1.04
N LYS A 81 -0.33 15.01 -1.52
CA LYS A 81 -0.69 16.23 -0.77
C LYS A 81 -2.15 16.03 -0.39
N VAL A 82 -2.43 15.92 0.92
CA VAL A 82 -3.80 15.72 1.41
C VAL A 82 -4.61 16.91 0.91
N ASP A 83 -5.36 16.71 -0.16
CA ASP A 83 -6.35 17.67 -0.59
C ASP A 83 -7.55 17.40 0.32
N LEU A 84 -7.72 18.25 1.32
CA LEU A 84 -8.76 18.17 2.35
C LEU A 84 -10.16 18.47 1.79
N SER A 85 -10.40 18.18 0.51
CA SER A 85 -11.59 18.57 -0.24
C SER A 85 -12.74 17.57 -0.14
N SER A 86 -12.51 16.31 0.27
CA SER A 86 -13.63 15.40 0.58
C SER A 86 -13.92 15.43 2.07
N VAL A 87 -14.80 16.36 2.44
CA VAL A 87 -15.45 16.44 3.74
C VAL A 87 -15.97 15.05 4.19
N GLU A 88 -16.35 14.18 3.25
CA GLU A 88 -16.77 12.80 3.54
C GLU A 88 -15.72 11.93 4.24
N GLU A 89 -14.41 12.05 3.94
CA GLU A 89 -13.39 11.26 4.64
C GLU A 89 -13.15 11.76 6.08
N ALA A 90 -13.32 13.06 6.31
CA ALA A 90 -13.27 13.64 7.66
C ALA A 90 -14.49 13.20 8.50
N PHE A 91 -15.66 13.11 7.88
CA PHE A 91 -16.86 12.58 8.52
C PHE A 91 -16.78 11.07 8.76
N GLU A 92 -16.27 10.26 7.83
CA GLU A 92 -16.03 8.83 8.09
C GLU A 92 -15.02 8.60 9.23
N LEU A 93 -13.99 9.45 9.33
CA LEU A 93 -13.03 9.41 10.42
C LEU A 93 -13.69 9.83 11.74
N ALA A 94 -14.49 10.89 11.74
CA ALA A 94 -15.24 11.34 12.90
C ALA A 94 -16.27 10.29 13.38
N GLU A 95 -16.99 9.64 12.46
CA GLU A 95 -17.93 8.55 12.77
C GLU A 95 -17.22 7.31 13.33
N LYS A 96 -16.01 7.02 12.85
CA LYS A 96 -15.17 5.93 13.39
C LYS A 96 -14.59 6.29 14.75
N LEU A 97 -14.30 7.57 15.02
CA LEU A 97 -13.84 8.08 16.31
C LEU A 97 -14.97 8.13 17.35
N GLU A 98 -16.20 8.42 16.93
CA GLU A 98 -17.38 8.40 17.81
C GLU A 98 -17.75 6.98 18.26
N LYS A 99 -17.48 5.98 17.40
CA LYS A 99 -17.80 4.56 17.65
C LYS A 99 -16.67 3.75 18.28
N ALA A 100 -15.45 4.30 18.38
CA ALA A 100 -14.29 3.61 18.94
C ALA A 100 -14.05 4.08 20.38
N ASP A 101 -13.92 3.12 21.31
CA ASP A 101 -13.51 3.42 22.68
C ASP A 101 -12.15 4.15 22.68
N LEU A 102 -12.05 5.21 23.49
CA LEU A 102 -10.90 6.12 23.58
C LEU A 102 -9.53 5.41 23.69
N ASP A 103 -9.51 4.19 24.23
CA ASP A 103 -8.31 3.36 24.39
C ASP A 103 -7.76 2.77 23.08
N GLU A 104 -8.57 2.60 22.04
CA GLU A 104 -8.10 2.13 20.72
C GLU A 104 -7.45 3.25 19.91
N ILE A 105 -7.92 4.49 20.09
CA ILE A 105 -7.42 5.68 19.40
C ILE A 105 -5.97 6.00 19.84
N VAL A 106 -5.67 5.83 21.13
CA VAL A 106 -4.32 6.07 21.68
C VAL A 106 -3.29 5.08 21.13
N LYS A 107 -3.69 3.84 20.80
CA LYS A 107 -2.80 2.86 20.15
C LYS A 107 -2.49 3.19 18.69
N PHE A 108 -3.34 3.98 18.03
CA PHE A 108 -3.18 4.35 16.62
C PHE A 108 -2.24 5.54 16.40
N LEU A 109 -2.09 6.39 17.43
CA LEU A 109 -1.27 7.61 17.40
C LEU A 109 0.17 7.42 17.91
N ARG A 110 0.55 6.19 18.29
CA ARG A 110 1.90 5.86 18.77
C ARG A 110 2.72 5.10 17.74
#